data_AF-A0A0R3RDI5-F1
#
_entry.id   AF-A0A0R3RDI5-F1
#
_cell.length_a   1.000
_cell.length_b   1.000
_cell.length_c   1.000
_cell.angle_alpha   90.00
_cell.angle_beta   90.00
_cell.angle_gamma   90.00
#
_symmetry.space_group_name_H-M   'P 1'
#
loop_
_entity.id
_entity.type
_entity.pdbx_description
1 polymer ?
#
loop_
_entity_poly.entity_id
_entity_poly.type
_entity_poly.pdbx_seq_one_letter_code
_entity_poly.pdbx_strand_id
1 'polypeptide(L)'
;MRKILNNLEEEVPKVKQIFCQTAVLDAFNRESTSENPGTLEEHVKLMIEFFDDLVNNAQDEENMSNKIRKVGQCHAILTQCSFSADIWEKLGEITMQCFSRQDAVQKTREAGKAWRILIAWVTDELRCGFDGRTRSNNRLAIL
;
A
#
# COMPACT_ATOMS: atom_id res chain seq x y z
N MET A 1 10.61 -2.37 5.92
CA MET A 1 9.70 -1.58 5.06
C MET A 1 10.41 -0.56 4.17
N ARG A 2 11.31 0.30 4.67
CA ARG A 2 12.08 1.26 3.84
C ARG A 2 12.65 0.69 2.53
N LYS A 3 13.36 -0.43 2.61
CA LYS A 3 13.92 -1.09 1.42
C LYS A 3 12.86 -1.42 0.36
N ILE A 4 11.66 -1.81 0.76
CA ILE A 4 10.56 -2.12 -0.16
C ILE A 4 10.13 -0.85 -0.90
N LEU A 5 9.90 0.25 -0.19
CA LEU A 5 9.48 1.51 -0.80
C LEU A 5 10.58 2.11 -1.69
N ASN A 6 11.85 2.05 -1.28
CA ASN A 6 12.97 2.48 -2.12
C ASN A 6 13.04 1.67 -3.41
N ASN A 7 12.97 0.34 -3.32
CA ASN A 7 12.96 -0.53 -4.49
C ASN A 7 11.75 -0.23 -5.40
N LEU A 8 10.59 0.11 -4.81
CA LEU A 8 9.40 0.50 -5.58
C LEU A 8 9.62 1.81 -6.33
N GLU A 9 10.25 2.82 -5.71
CA GLU A 9 10.62 4.05 -6.42
C GLU A 9 11.64 3.81 -7.54
N GLU A 10 12.57 2.87 -7.35
CA GLU A 10 13.57 2.52 -8.36
C GLU A 10 12.94 1.78 -9.55
N GLU A 11 12.08 0.79 -9.30
CA GLU A 11 11.41 0.00 -10.34
C GLU A 11 10.23 0.75 -10.98
N VAL A 12 9.60 1.67 -10.25
CA VAL A 12 8.48 2.50 -10.71
C VAL A 12 8.77 3.98 -10.39
N PRO A 13 9.58 4.67 -11.20
CA PRO A 13 9.98 6.07 -10.94
C PRO A 13 8.81 7.06 -10.73
N LYS A 14 7.63 6.73 -11.27
CA LYS A 14 6.39 7.51 -11.05
C LYS A 14 5.98 7.57 -9.58
N VAL A 15 6.30 6.56 -8.76
CA VAL A 15 5.96 6.53 -7.33
C VAL A 15 6.65 7.67 -6.59
N LYS A 16 7.92 7.94 -6.90
CA LYS A 16 8.64 9.10 -6.35
C LYS A 16 7.97 10.41 -6.74
N GLN A 17 7.54 10.53 -8.00
CA GLN A 17 6.80 11.70 -8.47
C GLN A 17 5.47 11.88 -7.72
N ILE A 18 4.73 10.79 -7.47
CA ILE A 18 3.47 10.83 -6.70
C ILE A 18 3.72 11.40 -5.30
N PHE A 19 4.71 10.88 -4.57
CA PHE A 19 5.06 11.41 -3.24
C PHE A 19 5.42 12.90 -3.28
N CYS A 20 6.15 13.36 -4.30
CA CYS A 20 6.45 14.77 -4.47
C CYS A 20 5.19 15.59 -4.77
N GLN A 21 4.32 15.14 -5.67
CA GLN A 21 3.10 15.84 -6.06
C GLN A 21 2.13 15.95 -4.88
N THR A 22 1.94 14.88 -4.11
CA THR A 22 1.08 14.90 -2.92
C THR A 22 1.64 15.82 -1.85
N ALA A 23 2.96 15.81 -1.60
CA ALA A 23 3.58 16.73 -0.65
C ALA A 23 3.39 18.20 -1.04
N VAL A 24 3.41 18.51 -2.34
CA VAL A 24 3.13 19.87 -2.85
C VAL A 24 1.66 20.23 -2.65
N LEU A 25 0.73 19.34 -3.02
CA LEU A 25 -0.71 19.55 -2.81
C LEU A 25 -1.04 19.76 -1.33
N ASP A 26 -0.46 18.94 -0.45
CA ASP A 26 -0.63 19.04 1.00
C ASP A 26 -0.05 20.34 1.55
N ALA A 27 1.03 20.87 0.95
CA ALA A 27 1.60 22.16 1.34
C ALA A 27 0.68 23.34 0.98
N PHE A 28 -0.04 23.26 -0.15
CA PHE A 28 -1.00 24.28 -0.56
C PHE A 28 -2.33 24.21 0.19
N ASN A 29 -2.73 23.03 0.65
CA ASN A 29 -4.01 22.81 1.35
C ASN A 29 -3.97 23.12 2.87
N ARG A 30 -2.87 23.67 3.41
CA ARG A 30 -2.72 23.86 4.86
C ARG A 30 -3.54 25.03 5.41
N GLU A 31 -4.72 24.72 5.94
CA GLU A 31 -5.22 25.36 7.17
C GLU A 31 -4.74 24.52 8.38
N SER A 32 -3.68 24.99 9.05
CA SER A 32 -3.17 24.59 10.40
C SER A 32 -3.11 23.10 10.82
N THR A 33 -1.89 22.68 11.19
CA THR A 33 -1.57 21.58 12.15
C THR A 33 -2.07 20.16 11.84
N SER A 34 -1.39 19.45 10.93
CA SER A 34 -1.23 17.99 11.07
C SER A 34 0.02 17.52 10.32
N GLU A 35 0.67 16.51 10.88
CA GLU A 35 1.86 15.84 10.33
C GLU A 35 1.57 15.41 8.88
N ASN A 36 2.51 15.60 7.95
CA ASN A 36 2.31 15.28 6.54
C ASN A 36 2.30 13.75 6.37
N PRO A 37 1.13 13.09 6.17
CA PRO A 37 1.05 11.64 6.11
C PRO A 37 1.59 11.08 4.79
N GLY A 38 1.88 11.95 3.82
CA GLY A 38 2.29 11.61 2.46
C GLY A 38 3.81 11.56 2.23
N THR A 39 4.65 11.55 3.27
CA THR A 39 6.09 11.37 3.05
C THR A 39 6.47 9.89 3.00
N LEU A 40 7.55 9.57 2.26
CA LEU A 40 8.12 8.22 2.22
C LEU A 40 8.44 7.71 3.64
N GLU A 41 9.01 8.58 4.48
CA GLU A 41 9.35 8.26 5.89
C GLU A 41 8.12 7.86 6.70
N GLU A 42 7.02 8.57 6.53
CA GLU A 42 5.78 8.27 7.23
C GLU A 42 5.16 6.97 6.71
N HIS A 43 5.19 6.74 5.41
CA HIS A 43 4.77 5.46 4.83
C HIS A 43 5.61 4.28 5.32
N VAL A 44 6.90 4.46 5.63
CA VAL A 44 7.70 3.40 6.27
C VAL A 44 7.12 3.01 7.63
N LYS A 45 6.72 3.98 8.46
CA LYS A 45 6.12 3.71 9.78
C LYS A 45 4.75 3.07 9.64
N LEU A 46 3.88 3.65 8.81
CA LEU A 46 2.55 3.13 8.53
C LEU A 46 2.60 1.69 8.01
N MET A 47 3.56 1.35 7.14
CA MET A 47 3.74 -0.02 6.70
C MET A 47 4.20 -0.97 7.82
N ILE A 48 5.02 -0.51 8.76
CA ILE A 48 5.43 -1.35 9.90
C ILE A 48 4.21 -1.64 10.78
N GLU A 49 3.46 -0.60 11.15
CA GLU A 49 2.24 -0.73 11.96
C GLU A 49 1.18 -1.59 11.26
N PHE A 50 1.00 -1.39 9.96
CA PHE A 50 0.06 -2.16 9.15
C PHE A 50 0.39 -3.66 9.14
N PHE A 51 1.66 -4.04 8.94
CA PHE A 51 2.04 -5.45 8.96
C PHE A 51 2.01 -6.05 10.37
N ASP A 52 2.27 -5.25 11.41
CA ASP A 52 2.12 -5.69 12.80
C ASP A 52 0.64 -5.96 13.14
N ASP A 53 -0.26 -5.01 12.83
CA ASP A 53 -1.72 -5.19 13.00
C ASP A 53 -2.21 -6.43 12.25
N LEU A 54 -1.72 -6.62 11.02
CA LEU A 54 -2.10 -7.72 10.16
C LEU A 54 -1.66 -9.08 10.69
N VAL A 55 -0.45 -9.20 11.23
CA VAL A 55 0.02 -10.45 11.85
C VAL A 55 -0.74 -10.74 13.15
N ASN A 56 -1.00 -9.70 13.95
CA ASN A 56 -1.68 -9.85 15.24
C ASN A 56 -3.18 -10.14 15.11
N ASN A 57 -3.81 -9.74 14.00
CA ASN A 57 -5.26 -9.87 13.80
C ASN A 57 -5.66 -10.74 12.60
N ALA A 58 -4.74 -11.57 12.06
CA ALA A 58 -5.01 -12.42 10.89
C ALA A 58 -6.17 -13.41 11.05
N GLN A 59 -6.64 -13.68 12.27
CA GLN A 59 -7.78 -14.56 12.54
C GLN A 59 -9.14 -13.88 12.28
N ASP A 60 -9.20 -12.55 12.32
CA ASP A 60 -10.38 -11.75 12.00
C ASP A 60 -10.30 -11.30 10.53
N GLU A 61 -10.44 -12.28 9.63
CA GLU A 61 -10.22 -12.10 8.19
C GLU A 61 -11.11 -11.00 7.60
N GLU A 62 -12.39 -10.96 7.97
CA GLU A 62 -13.36 -9.99 7.43
C GLU A 62 -12.99 -8.55 7.80
N ASN A 63 -12.70 -8.30 9.09
CA ASN A 63 -12.32 -6.98 9.57
C ASN A 63 -10.99 -6.53 8.93
N MET A 64 -10.01 -7.44 8.86
CA MET A 64 -8.74 -7.15 8.22
C MET A 64 -8.90 -6.87 6.73
N SER A 65 -9.68 -7.67 6.00
CA SER A 65 -10.03 -7.40 4.59
C SER A 65 -10.63 -6.00 4.42
N ASN A 66 -11.58 -5.63 5.28
CA ASN A 66 -12.20 -4.31 5.23
C ASN A 66 -11.19 -3.17 5.47
N LYS A 67 -10.28 -3.32 6.44
CA LYS A 67 -9.19 -2.36 6.68
C LYS A 67 -8.25 -2.26 5.48
N ILE A 68 -7.82 -3.38 4.91
CA ILE A 68 -6.91 -3.42 3.76
C ILE A 68 -7.56 -2.75 2.55
N ARG A 69 -8.81 -3.10 2.23
CA ARG A 69 -9.59 -2.45 1.16
C ARG A 69 -9.72 -0.96 1.39
N LYS A 70 -9.92 -0.51 2.63
CA LYS A 70 -10.01 0.92 2.96
C LYS A 70 -8.72 1.67 2.61
N VAL A 71 -7.55 1.07 2.85
CA VAL A 71 -6.26 1.65 2.41
C VAL A 71 -6.24 1.82 0.89
N GLY A 72 -6.61 0.78 0.14
CA GLY A 72 -6.70 0.85 -1.33
C GLY A 72 -7.67 1.94 -1.82
N GLN A 73 -8.84 2.06 -1.20
CA GLN A 73 -9.83 3.09 -1.50
C GLN A 73 -9.29 4.51 -1.27
N CYS A 74 -8.54 4.73 -0.17
CA CYS A 74 -7.96 6.03 0.13
C CYS A 74 -6.94 6.45 -0.94
N HIS A 75 -6.21 5.51 -1.53
CA HIS A 75 -5.25 5.78 -2.60
C HIS A 75 -5.91 6.05 -3.96
N ALA A 76 -7.20 5.75 -4.15
CA ALA A 76 -7.91 5.99 -5.41
C ALA A 76 -7.97 7.48 -5.80
N ILE A 77 -7.86 8.39 -4.82
CA ILE A 77 -7.75 9.84 -5.10
C ILE A 77 -6.47 10.18 -5.86
N LEU A 78 -5.42 9.37 -5.73
CA LEU A 78 -4.12 9.60 -6.36
C LEU A 78 -4.09 9.21 -7.84
N THR A 79 -5.19 8.72 -8.40
CA THR A 79 -5.33 8.50 -9.84
C THR A 79 -5.09 9.80 -10.63
N GLN A 80 -5.44 10.96 -10.06
CA GLN A 80 -5.10 12.29 -10.59
C GLN A 80 -3.59 12.57 -10.64
N CYS A 81 -2.81 11.87 -9.80
CA CYS A 81 -1.35 11.91 -9.76
C CYS A 81 -0.72 10.72 -10.52
N SER A 82 -1.47 10.07 -11.41
CA SER A 82 -1.03 8.88 -12.16
C SER A 82 -0.80 7.61 -11.32
N PHE A 83 -1.35 7.53 -10.11
CA PHE A 83 -1.40 6.26 -9.38
C PHE A 83 -2.31 5.26 -10.11
N SER A 84 -1.88 4.00 -10.21
CA SER A 84 -2.61 2.94 -10.91
C SER A 84 -2.51 1.59 -10.19
N ALA A 85 -3.40 0.65 -10.54
CA ALA A 85 -3.45 -0.67 -9.92
C ALA A 85 -2.11 -1.45 -10.05
N ASP A 86 -1.39 -1.26 -11.14
CA ASP A 86 -0.09 -1.91 -11.41
C ASP A 86 0.97 -1.56 -10.35
N ILE A 87 0.84 -0.42 -9.67
CA ILE A 87 1.73 -0.04 -8.56
C ILE A 87 1.52 -1.00 -7.37
N TRP A 88 0.29 -1.43 -7.10
CA TRP A 88 0.01 -2.41 -6.05
C TRP A 88 0.59 -3.79 -6.37
N GLU A 89 0.48 -4.23 -7.63
CA GLU A 89 1.07 -5.48 -8.09
C GLU A 89 2.59 -5.46 -7.87
N LYS A 90 3.25 -4.38 -8.31
CA LYS A 90 4.69 -4.21 -8.14
C LYS A 90 5.11 -4.13 -6.67
N LEU A 91 4.34 -3.43 -5.83
CA LEU A 91 4.57 -3.40 -4.37
C LEU A 91 4.49 -4.81 -3.77
N GLY A 92 3.50 -5.62 -4.18
CA GLY A 92 3.34 -7.01 -3.73
C GLY A 92 4.52 -7.89 -4.12
N GLU A 93 4.97 -7.78 -5.38
CA GLU A 93 6.15 -8.50 -5.89
C GLU A 93 7.42 -8.16 -5.09
N ILE A 94 7.72 -6.87 -4.91
CA ILE A 94 8.90 -6.40 -4.18
C ILE A 94 8.82 -6.81 -2.70
N THR A 95 7.64 -6.71 -2.10
CA THR A 95 7.40 -7.14 -0.71
C THR A 95 7.70 -8.62 -0.56
N MET A 96 7.15 -9.46 -1.44
CA MET A 96 7.40 -10.91 -1.46
C MET A 96 8.89 -11.23 -1.64
N GLN A 97 9.60 -10.54 -2.54
CA GLN A 97 11.04 -10.72 -2.72
C GLN A 97 11.84 -10.33 -1.46
N CYS A 98 11.44 -9.25 -0.76
CA CYS A 98 12.13 -8.81 0.45
C CYS A 98 11.87 -9.75 1.64
N PHE A 99 10.64 -10.22 1.81
CA PHE A 99 10.24 -11.12 2.90
C PHE A 99 10.79 -12.54 2.70
N SER A 100 10.81 -13.06 1.47
CA SER A 100 11.35 -14.39 1.18
C SER A 100 12.84 -14.55 1.47
N ARG A 101 13.58 -13.43 1.60
CA ARG A 101 15.00 -13.39 1.98
C ARG A 101 15.24 -13.28 3.49
N GLN A 102 14.19 -13.15 4.30
CA GLN A 102 14.35 -13.06 5.75
C GLN A 102 14.55 -14.45 6.35
N ASP A 103 15.57 -14.60 7.20
CA ASP A 103 15.90 -15.88 7.84
C ASP A 103 14.69 -16.48 8.55
N ALA A 104 13.91 -15.67 9.28
CA ALA A 104 12.71 -16.10 9.98
C ALA A 104 11.65 -16.73 9.05
N VAL A 105 11.57 -16.26 7.79
CA VAL A 105 10.65 -16.78 6.77
C VAL A 105 11.20 -18.06 6.14
N GLN A 106 12.53 -18.15 5.97
CA GLN A 106 13.21 -19.31 5.38
C GLN A 106 13.36 -20.49 6.34
N LYS A 107 13.23 -20.26 7.66
CA LYS A 107 13.35 -21.30 8.70
C LYS A 107 12.51 -22.54 8.43
N THR A 108 11.30 -22.36 7.91
CA THR A 108 10.43 -23.49 7.55
C THR A 108 9.74 -23.24 6.21
N ARG A 109 9.48 -24.33 5.49
CA ARG A 109 8.70 -24.27 4.24
C ARG A 109 7.32 -23.67 4.47
N GLU A 110 6.70 -23.98 5.60
CA GLU A 110 5.35 -23.52 5.91
C GLU A 110 5.32 -22.04 6.29
N ALA A 111 6.35 -21.51 6.97
CA ALA A 111 6.50 -20.06 7.14
C ALA A 111 6.61 -19.33 5.80
N GLY A 112 7.44 -19.84 4.88
CA GLY A 112 7.55 -19.29 3.52
C GLY A 112 6.25 -19.35 2.71
N LYS A 113 5.43 -20.40 2.90
CA LYS A 113 4.09 -20.46 2.28
C LYS A 113 3.13 -19.45 2.91
N ALA A 114 3.09 -19.37 4.24
CA ALA A 114 2.21 -18.45 4.95
C ALA A 114 2.45 -17.00 4.52
N TRP A 115 3.70 -16.55 4.47
CA TRP A 115 4.03 -15.20 4.01
C TRP A 115 3.65 -14.92 2.56
N ARG A 116 3.79 -15.90 1.65
CA ARG A 116 3.36 -15.74 0.25
C ARG A 116 1.85 -15.59 0.14
N ILE A 117 1.09 -16.40 0.87
CA ILE A 117 -0.39 -16.31 0.89
C ILE A 117 -0.83 -14.96 1.47
N LEU A 118 -0.22 -14.57 2.60
CA LEU A 118 -0.53 -13.33 3.29
C LEU A 118 -0.29 -12.09 2.40
N ILE A 119 0.88 -12.01 1.76
CA ILE A 119 1.24 -10.89 0.88
C ILE A 119 0.32 -10.87 -0.36
N ALA A 120 0.04 -12.02 -0.96
CA ALA A 120 -0.87 -12.10 -2.11
C ALA A 120 -2.28 -11.61 -1.75
N TRP A 121 -2.80 -12.03 -0.60
CA TRP A 121 -4.10 -11.58 -0.09
C TRP A 121 -4.12 -10.07 0.17
N VAL A 122 -3.11 -9.53 0.85
CA VAL A 122 -2.98 -8.08 1.09
C VAL A 122 -2.98 -7.29 -0.22
N THR A 123 -2.17 -7.71 -1.19
CA THR A 123 -2.07 -7.03 -2.48
C THR A 123 -3.40 -7.08 -3.25
N ASP A 124 -4.10 -8.23 -3.23
CA ASP A 124 -5.39 -8.39 -3.88
C ASP A 124 -6.47 -7.50 -3.25
N GLU A 125 -6.53 -7.46 -1.92
CA GLU A 125 -7.51 -6.65 -1.19
C GLU A 125 -7.25 -5.14 -1.35
N LEU A 126 -5.98 -4.70 -1.36
CA LEU A 126 -5.61 -3.32 -1.68
C LEU A 126 -6.10 -2.93 -3.08
N ARG A 127 -5.85 -3.79 -4.06
CA ARG A 127 -6.29 -3.58 -5.45
C ARG A 127 -7.81 -3.56 -5.55
N CYS A 128 -8.51 -4.51 -4.93
CA CYS A 128 -9.98 -4.55 -4.93
C CYS A 128 -10.58 -3.26 -4.37
N GLY A 129 -10.06 -2.76 -3.24
CA GLY A 129 -10.48 -1.49 -2.68
C GLY A 129 -10.24 -0.30 -3.61
N PHE A 130 -9.05 -0.24 -4.22
CA PHE A 130 -8.65 0.79 -5.17
C PHE A 130 -9.52 0.81 -6.43
N ASP A 131 -9.68 -0.33 -7.10
CA ASP A 131 -10.44 -0.47 -8.35
C ASP A 131 -11.93 -0.18 -8.11
N GLY A 132 -12.49 -0.69 -7.00
CA GLY A 132 -13.87 -0.43 -6.61
C GLY A 132 -14.14 1.06 -6.43
N ARG A 133 -13.23 1.80 -5.77
CA ARG A 133 -13.39 3.25 -5.57
C ARG A 133 -13.17 4.04 -6.85
N THR A 134 -12.15 3.70 -7.64
CA THR A 134 -11.86 4.38 -8.93
C THR A 134 -13.04 4.25 -9.89
N ARG A 135 -13.62 3.05 -10.02
CA ARG A 135 -14.83 2.84 -10.84
C ARG A 135 -16.01 3.66 -10.35
N SER A 136 -16.20 3.76 -9.04
CA SER A 136 -17.28 4.55 -8.44
C SER A 136 -17.12 6.05 -8.71
N ASN A 137 -15.90 6.59 -8.56
CA ASN A 137 -15.59 7.99 -8.86
C ASN A 137 -15.86 8.32 -10.34
N ASN A 138 -15.46 7.43 -11.26
CA ASN A 138 -15.68 7.63 -12.70
C ASN A 138 -17.17 7.64 -13.08
N ARG A 139 -18.01 6.85 -12.39
CA ARG A 139 -19.47 6.87 -12.61
C ARG A 139 -20.11 8.18 -12.15
N LEU A 140 -19.66 8.71 -11.01
CA LEU A 140 -20.15 9.98 -10.48
C LEU A 140 -19.74 11.18 -11.34
N ALA A 141 -18.59 11.12 -12.02
CA ALA A 141 -18.12 12.20 -12.90
C ALA A 141 -18.91 12.32 -14.22
N ILE A 142 -19.77 11.34 -14.56
CA ILE A 142 -20.59 11.31 -15.79
C ILE A 142 -22.03 11.78 -15.53
N LEU A 143 -22.42 11.98 -14.26
CA LEU A 143 -23.72 12.49 -13.84
C LEU A 143 -23.64 13.99 -13.55
#